data_AF-A0A969D3Q3-F1
#
_entry.id   AF-A0A969D3Q3-F1
#
_cell.length_a   1.000
_cell.length_b   1.000
_cell.length_c   1.000
_cell.angle_alpha   90.00
_cell.angle_beta   90.00
_cell.angle_gamma   90.00
#
_symmetry.space_group_name_H-M   'P 1'
#
loop_
_entity.id
_entity.type
_entity.pdbx_description
1 polymer ?
#
loop_
_entity_poly.entity_id
_entity_poly.type
_entity_poly.pdbx_seq_one_letter_code
_entity_poly.pdbx_strand_id
1 'polypeptide(L)'
;MKSCQDVIANRPVRRNVTTMTASDPLIVAYKSAIAQMKALPDSDRRSWRYQARIHNDFCPHNNWLFLPWHRAYLFFFERICRKLSGMETFALPYWDWSQEPHVPALFWGGSTNPLFNSTRAATATSVASSANIGRRDGE
;
A
#
# COMPACT_ATOMS: atom_id res chain seq x y z
N MET A 1 6.04 24.02 -19.01
CA MET A 1 6.51 22.69 -18.56
C MET A 1 7.12 22.87 -17.17
N LYS A 2 6.76 22.06 -16.15
CA LYS A 2 7.35 22.19 -14.80
C LYS A 2 8.83 21.76 -14.86
N SER A 3 9.73 22.47 -14.16
CA SER A 3 11.14 22.06 -14.11
C SER A 3 11.29 20.75 -13.34
N CYS A 4 12.40 20.02 -13.54
CA CYS A 4 12.69 18.83 -12.74
C CYS A 4 12.76 19.17 -11.24
N GLN A 5 13.28 20.34 -10.88
CA GLN A 5 13.35 20.81 -9.49
C GLN A 5 11.95 21.01 -8.90
N ASP A 6 11.03 21.63 -9.64
CA ASP A 6 9.65 21.83 -9.19
C ASP A 6 8.93 20.50 -8.98
N VAL A 7 9.16 19.52 -9.87
CA VAL A 7 8.58 18.18 -9.75
C VAL A 7 9.13 17.46 -8.52
N ILE A 8 10.43 17.60 -8.23
CA ILE A 8 11.06 17.01 -7.04
C ILE A 8 10.54 17.67 -5.76
N ALA A 9 10.50 19.01 -5.71
CA ALA A 9 10.07 19.76 -4.55
C ALA A 9 8.61 19.49 -4.19
N ASN A 10 7.76 19.27 -5.19
CA ASN A 10 6.33 19.02 -5.01
C ASN A 10 5.95 17.53 -5.16
N ARG A 11 6.92 16.62 -5.03
CA ARG A 11 6.63 15.19 -5.14
C ARG A 11 5.74 14.75 -3.95
N PRO A 12 4.71 13.93 -4.20
CA PRO A 12 3.92 13.37 -3.12
C PRO A 12 4.77 12.60 -2.10
N VAL A 13 4.51 12.82 -0.82
CA VAL A 13 5.20 12.17 0.29
C VAL A 13 4.30 11.09 0.88
N ARG A 14 4.83 9.87 1.01
CA ARG A 14 4.13 8.78 1.69
C ARG A 14 4.00 9.11 3.17
N ARG A 15 2.79 8.99 3.70
CA ARG A 15 2.45 9.26 5.09
C ARG A 15 2.12 7.95 5.81
N ASN A 16 2.34 7.91 7.12
CA ASN A 16 1.99 6.77 7.95
C ASN A 16 0.47 6.61 7.97
N VAL A 17 -0.03 5.43 7.64
CA VAL A 17 -1.46 5.13 7.53
C VAL A 17 -2.16 5.18 8.89
N THR A 18 -1.45 4.93 9.98
CA THR A 18 -2.03 4.90 11.34
C THR A 18 -2.37 6.29 11.86
N THR A 19 -1.82 7.34 11.27
CA THR A 19 -2.13 8.74 11.62
C THR A 19 -3.26 9.33 10.76
N MET A 20 -3.96 8.52 9.96
CA MET A 20 -5.01 8.95 9.05
C MET A 20 -6.37 8.42 9.47
N THR A 21 -7.42 9.20 9.21
CA THR A 21 -8.81 8.77 9.40
C THR A 21 -9.41 8.24 8.10
N ALA A 22 -10.58 7.60 8.20
CA ALA A 22 -11.28 7.07 7.03
C ALA A 22 -11.74 8.17 6.05
N SER A 23 -11.86 9.41 6.52
CA SER A 23 -12.23 10.60 5.74
C SER A 23 -11.04 11.37 5.18
N ASP A 24 -9.79 10.99 5.52
CA ASP A 24 -8.60 11.61 4.90
C ASP A 24 -8.69 11.45 3.38
N PRO A 25 -8.56 12.53 2.57
CA PRO A 25 -8.69 12.46 1.12
C PRO A 25 -7.78 11.41 0.48
N LEU A 26 -6.57 11.18 1.04
CA LEU A 26 -5.65 10.17 0.53
C LEU A 26 -6.20 8.76 0.75
N ILE A 27 -6.88 8.51 1.88
CA ILE A 27 -7.53 7.22 2.16
C ILE A 27 -8.78 7.02 1.31
N VAL A 28 -9.56 8.07 1.08
CA VAL A 28 -10.71 8.02 0.15
C VAL A 28 -10.23 7.69 -1.26
N ALA A 29 -9.17 8.35 -1.74
CA ALA A 29 -8.55 8.06 -3.01
C ALA A 29 -8.00 6.62 -3.07
N TYR A 30 -7.36 6.15 -1.99
CA TYR A 30 -6.84 4.78 -1.93
C TYR A 30 -7.96 3.75 -2.04
N LYS A 31 -9.03 3.90 -1.26
CA LYS A 31 -10.22 3.02 -1.32
C LYS A 31 -10.83 3.01 -2.73
N SER A 32 -10.99 4.19 -3.34
CA SER A 32 -11.49 4.32 -4.71
C SER A 32 -10.61 3.58 -5.73
N ALA A 33 -9.28 3.78 -5.66
CA ALA A 33 -8.34 3.08 -6.53
C ALA A 33 -8.43 1.56 -6.38
N ILE A 34 -8.42 1.04 -5.14
CA ILE A 34 -8.49 -0.41 -4.91
C ILE A 34 -9.84 -0.99 -5.35
N ALA A 35 -10.95 -0.29 -5.14
CA ALA A 35 -12.26 -0.71 -5.63
C ALA A 35 -12.25 -0.84 -7.16
N GLN A 36 -11.72 0.17 -7.87
CA GLN A 36 -11.61 0.14 -9.33
C GLN A 36 -10.67 -0.96 -9.81
N MET A 37 -9.52 -1.16 -9.18
CA MET A 37 -8.61 -2.26 -9.52
C MET A 37 -9.28 -3.63 -9.39
N LYS A 38 -10.12 -3.82 -8.36
CA LYS A 38 -10.88 -5.05 -8.14
C LYS A 38 -12.03 -5.24 -9.15
N ALA A 39 -12.54 -4.16 -9.74
CA ALA A 39 -13.60 -4.19 -10.74
C ALA A 39 -13.09 -4.41 -12.19
N LEU A 40 -11.80 -4.18 -12.44
CA LEU A 40 -11.20 -4.40 -13.76
C LEU A 40 -11.14 -5.90 -14.11
N PRO A 41 -11.27 -6.27 -15.40
CA PRO A 41 -11.04 -7.64 -15.85
C PRO A 41 -9.63 -8.13 -15.50
N ASP A 42 -9.49 -9.42 -15.22
CA ASP A 42 -8.21 -10.02 -14.85
C ASP A 42 -7.13 -9.89 -15.95
N SER A 43 -7.52 -9.73 -17.21
CA SER A 43 -6.62 -9.48 -18.33
C SER A 43 -6.06 -8.05 -18.35
N ASP A 44 -6.69 -7.09 -17.67
CA ASP A 44 -6.16 -5.75 -17.54
C ASP A 44 -4.95 -5.76 -16.60
N ARG A 45 -3.83 -5.25 -17.09
CA ARG A 45 -2.55 -5.19 -16.36
C ARG A 45 -2.64 -4.37 -15.07
N ARG A 46 -3.66 -3.53 -14.91
CA ARG A 46 -3.91 -2.69 -13.74
C ARG A 46 -4.85 -3.35 -12.72
N SER A 47 -5.48 -4.48 -13.07
CA SER A 47 -6.40 -5.16 -12.15
C SER A 47 -5.69 -5.61 -10.88
N TRP A 48 -6.45 -5.71 -9.78
CA TRP A 48 -5.92 -6.15 -8.49
C TRP A 48 -5.25 -7.53 -8.59
N ARG A 49 -5.89 -8.45 -9.32
CA ARG A 49 -5.35 -9.81 -9.52
C ARG A 49 -4.12 -9.82 -10.41
N TYR A 50 -4.06 -8.99 -11.45
CA TYR A 50 -2.84 -8.89 -12.27
C TYR A 50 -1.67 -8.34 -11.46
N GLN A 51 -1.88 -7.29 -10.65
CA GLN A 51 -0.82 -6.76 -9.78
C GLN A 51 -0.31 -7.81 -8.78
N ALA A 52 -1.21 -8.56 -8.14
CA ALA A 52 -0.81 -9.67 -7.27
C ALA A 52 -0.03 -10.77 -8.01
N ARG A 53 -0.40 -11.11 -9.26
CA ARG A 53 0.33 -12.07 -10.09
C ARG A 53 1.75 -11.62 -10.41
N ILE A 54 1.99 -10.33 -10.65
CA ILE A 54 3.36 -9.81 -10.86
C ILE A 54 4.27 -10.20 -9.69
N HIS A 55 3.78 -10.06 -8.46
CA HIS A 55 4.53 -10.50 -7.28
C HIS A 55 4.69 -12.02 -7.21
N ASN A 56 3.60 -12.77 -7.44
CA ASN A 56 3.64 -14.23 -7.38
C ASN A 56 4.65 -14.85 -8.36
N ASP A 57 4.72 -14.31 -9.58
CA ASP A 57 5.43 -14.96 -10.68
C ASP A 57 6.87 -14.45 -10.84
N PHE A 58 7.16 -13.22 -10.41
CA PHE A 58 8.44 -12.55 -10.75
C PHE A 58 9.19 -11.95 -9.55
N CYS A 59 8.67 -12.03 -8.33
CA CYS A 59 9.31 -11.37 -7.19
C CYS A 59 10.59 -12.09 -6.71
N PRO A 60 11.77 -11.44 -6.78
CA PRO A 60 13.00 -11.99 -6.23
C PRO A 60 13.00 -11.88 -4.70
N HIS A 61 13.24 -13.02 -4.05
CA HIS A 61 13.42 -13.11 -2.61
C HIS A 61 14.83 -13.63 -2.28
N ASN A 62 15.29 -13.37 -1.05
CA ASN A 62 16.56 -13.86 -0.50
C ASN A 62 17.81 -13.54 -1.34
N ASN A 63 17.79 -12.42 -2.07
CA ASN A 63 18.93 -11.90 -2.79
C ASN A 63 18.90 -10.37 -2.85
N TRP A 64 19.97 -9.76 -3.35
CA TRP A 64 20.14 -8.32 -3.44
C TRP A 64 19.10 -7.56 -4.28
N LEU A 65 18.36 -8.23 -5.17
CA LEU A 65 17.28 -7.62 -5.97
C LEU A 65 16.00 -7.40 -5.17
N PHE A 66 15.88 -7.95 -3.96
CA PHE A 66 14.71 -7.81 -3.10
C PHE A 66 14.27 -6.34 -2.97
N LEU A 67 15.15 -5.46 -2.49
CA LEU A 67 14.83 -4.05 -2.28
C LEU A 67 14.55 -3.26 -3.58
N PRO A 68 15.40 -3.31 -4.63
CA PRO A 68 15.15 -2.55 -5.85
C PRO A 68 13.92 -3.04 -6.61
N TRP A 69 13.64 -4.34 -6.65
CA TRP A 69 12.46 -4.89 -7.32
C TRP A 69 11.17 -4.43 -6.63
N HIS A 70 11.08 -4.55 -5.30
CA HIS A 70 9.90 -4.10 -4.54
C HIS A 70 9.71 -2.58 -4.64
N ARG A 71 10.80 -1.81 -4.67
CA ARG A 71 10.74 -0.35 -4.89
C ARG A 71 10.08 -0.03 -6.24
N ALA A 72 10.50 -0.70 -7.30
CA ALA A 72 9.91 -0.51 -8.63
C ALA A 72 8.44 -0.97 -8.68
N TYR A 73 8.13 -2.11 -8.07
CA TYR A 73 6.76 -2.63 -7.97
C TYR A 73 5.83 -1.62 -7.29
N LEU A 74 6.21 -1.11 -6.13
CA LEU A 74 5.42 -0.09 -5.40
C LEU A 74 5.34 1.25 -6.15
N PHE A 75 6.37 1.64 -6.91
CA PHE A 75 6.33 2.85 -7.74
C PHE A 75 5.25 2.75 -8.82
N PHE A 76 5.20 1.64 -9.57
CA PHE A 76 4.17 1.46 -10.59
C PHE A 76 2.78 1.26 -10.00
N PHE A 77 2.67 0.53 -8.88
CA PHE A 77 1.41 0.38 -8.15
C PHE A 77 0.84 1.73 -7.71
N GLU A 78 1.66 2.61 -7.13
CA GLU A 78 1.28 3.97 -6.74
C GLU A 78 0.80 4.81 -7.95
N ARG A 79 1.44 4.67 -9.11
CA ARG A 79 1.00 5.34 -10.35
C ARG A 79 -0.36 4.83 -10.85
N ILE A 80 -0.64 3.53 -10.71
CA ILE A 80 -1.95 2.97 -11.02
C ILE A 80 -3.00 3.56 -10.08
N CYS A 81 -2.72 3.62 -8.78
CA CYS A 81 -3.60 4.26 -7.82
C CYS A 81 -3.88 5.72 -8.15
N ARG A 82 -2.85 6.52 -8.47
CA ARG A 82 -3.02 7.92 -8.97
C ARG A 82 -3.99 7.97 -10.14
N LYS A 83 -3.78 7.12 -11.16
CA LYS A 83 -4.58 7.14 -12.38
C LYS A 83 -6.04 6.75 -12.15
N LEU A 84 -6.29 5.72 -11.34
CA LEU A 84 -7.64 5.22 -11.08
C LEU A 84 -8.39 6.12 -10.08
N SER A 85 -7.75 6.57 -9.01
CA SER A 85 -8.38 7.50 -8.06
C SER A 85 -8.63 8.91 -8.62
N GLY A 86 -7.89 9.31 -9.66
CA GLY A 86 -7.91 10.67 -10.18
C GLY A 86 -7.11 11.68 -9.33
N MET A 87 -6.51 11.25 -8.21
CA MET A 87 -5.71 12.11 -7.35
C MET A 87 -4.25 12.13 -7.82
N GLU A 88 -3.86 13.17 -8.56
CA GLU A 88 -2.49 13.32 -9.08
C GLU A 88 -1.42 13.34 -7.96
N THR A 89 -1.78 13.88 -6.80
CA THR A 89 -0.92 14.00 -5.62
C THR A 89 -0.96 12.76 -4.72
N PHE A 90 -1.59 11.66 -5.14
CA PHE A 90 -1.65 10.45 -4.32
C PHE A 90 -0.24 9.89 -4.06
N ALA A 91 0.03 9.51 -2.82
CA ALA A 91 1.19 8.72 -2.42
C ALA A 91 0.69 7.50 -1.67
N LEU A 92 1.25 6.33 -1.95
CA LEU A 92 0.87 5.11 -1.26
C LEU A 92 1.20 5.26 0.23
N PRO A 93 0.24 5.10 1.15
CA PRO A 93 0.55 5.22 2.57
C PRO A 93 1.41 4.02 3.01
N TYR A 94 2.24 4.22 4.03
CA TYR A 94 3.03 3.14 4.62
C TYR A 94 2.50 2.80 6.00
N TRP A 95 2.71 1.56 6.44
CA TRP A 95 2.41 1.12 7.80
C TRP A 95 3.71 1.12 8.61
N ASP A 96 3.79 1.99 9.61
CA ASP A 96 4.87 1.92 10.61
C ASP A 96 4.54 0.89 11.69
N TRP A 97 4.77 -0.36 11.34
CA TRP A 97 4.51 -1.51 12.21
C TRP A 97 5.51 -1.60 13.38
N SER A 98 6.54 -0.74 13.42
CA SER A 98 7.44 -0.64 14.58
C SER A 98 6.84 0.17 15.73
N GLN A 99 5.96 1.13 15.41
CA GLN A 99 5.27 1.97 16.39
C GLN A 99 3.88 1.43 16.71
N GLU A 100 3.15 0.98 15.68
CA GLU A 100 1.82 0.42 15.82
C GLU A 100 1.78 -0.96 15.15
N PRO A 101 2.08 -2.04 15.90
CA PRO A 101 2.27 -3.38 15.34
C PRO A 101 0.96 -4.09 15.00
N HIS A 102 -0.20 -3.49 15.26
CA HIS A 102 -1.49 -4.00 14.81
C HIS A 102 -1.75 -3.62 13.34
N VAL A 103 -2.49 -4.47 12.62
CA VAL A 103 -2.99 -4.10 11.30
C VAL A 103 -3.87 -2.84 11.44
N PRO A 104 -3.60 -1.77 10.67
CA PRO A 104 -4.29 -0.49 10.88
C PRO A 104 -5.80 -0.61 10.73
N ALA A 105 -6.55 0.09 11.58
CA ALA A 105 -8.02 0.02 11.63
C ALA A 105 -8.72 0.23 10.27
N LEU A 106 -8.11 1.05 9.41
CA LEU A 106 -8.57 1.35 8.06
C LEU A 106 -8.66 0.14 7.12
N PHE A 107 -8.01 -0.98 7.46
CA PHE A 107 -8.06 -2.23 6.69
C PHE A 107 -9.12 -3.21 7.20
N TRP A 108 -9.88 -2.88 8.25
CA TRP A 108 -11.02 -3.66 8.76
C TRP A 108 -12.36 -3.10 8.28
N GLY A 109 -13.49 -3.63 8.77
CA GLY A 109 -14.83 -3.11 8.41
C GLY A 109 -15.58 -3.89 7.33
N GLY A 110 -15.15 -5.12 7.01
CA GLY A 110 -15.92 -6.05 6.18
C GLY A 110 -15.82 -5.79 4.67
N SER A 111 -16.61 -6.54 3.90
CA SER A 111 -16.52 -6.61 2.43
C SER A 111 -16.84 -5.30 1.70
N THR A 112 -17.54 -4.37 2.35
CA THR A 112 -17.82 -3.04 1.81
C THR A 112 -16.60 -2.12 1.84
N ASN A 113 -15.57 -2.42 2.64
CA ASN A 113 -14.31 -1.71 2.60
C ASN A 113 -13.37 -2.34 1.55
N PRO A 114 -13.00 -1.62 0.47
CA PRO A 114 -12.12 -2.16 -0.56
C PRO A 114 -10.74 -2.58 -0.03
N LEU A 115 -10.29 -2.03 1.10
CA LEU A 115 -9.02 -2.37 1.73
C LEU A 115 -9.10 -3.61 2.63
N PHE A 116 -10.30 -4.12 2.91
CA PHE A 116 -10.48 -5.34 3.68
C PHE A 116 -10.12 -6.59 2.84
N ASN A 117 -9.59 -7.58 3.54
CA ASN A 117 -9.36 -8.92 3.01
C ASN A 117 -9.83 -9.95 4.04
N SER A 118 -10.86 -10.72 3.70
CA SER A 118 -11.46 -11.75 4.54
C SER A 118 -10.58 -12.98 4.73
N THR A 119 -9.54 -13.16 3.90
CA THR A 119 -8.61 -14.30 4.00
C THR A 119 -7.42 -14.02 4.90
N ARG A 120 -7.40 -12.92 5.65
CA ARG A 120 -6.31 -12.64 6.60
C ARG A 120 -6.34 -13.66 7.74
N ALA A 121 -5.19 -14.26 8.02
CA ALA A 121 -5.00 -15.06 9.22
C ALA A 121 -4.94 -14.21 10.49
N ALA A 122 -4.43 -12.98 10.39
CA ALA A 122 -4.38 -12.02 11.50
C ALA A 122 -5.77 -11.47 11.84
N THR A 123 -6.00 -11.24 13.13
CA THR A 123 -7.17 -10.53 13.69
C THR A 123 -6.83 -9.05 13.99
N ALA A 124 -7.83 -8.26 14.37
CA ALA A 124 -7.63 -6.86 14.77
C ALA A 124 -6.73 -6.69 16.01
N THR A 125 -6.60 -7.73 16.84
CA THR A 125 -5.76 -7.75 18.04
C THR A 125 -4.41 -8.44 17.82
N SER A 126 -4.14 -8.93 16.61
CA SER A 126 -2.85 -9.54 16.28
C SER A 126 -1.78 -8.45 16.17
N VAL A 127 -0.61 -8.72 16.75
CA VAL A 127 0.57 -7.85 16.69
C VAL A 127 1.71 -8.52 15.93
N ALA A 128 2.51 -7.72 15.21
CA ALA A 128 3.78 -8.19 14.68
C ALA A 128 4.72 -8.63 15.82
N SER A 129 5.39 -9.78 15.65
CA SER A 129 6.37 -10.28 16.61
C SER A 129 7.53 -9.29 16.80
N SER A 130 8.02 -9.13 18.03
CA SER A 130 9.17 -8.28 18.35
C SER A 130 10.42 -8.63 17.54
N ALA A 131 10.64 -9.93 17.28
CA ALA A 131 11.72 -10.43 16.43
C ALA A 131 11.68 -9.86 15.00
N ASN A 132 10.48 -9.59 14.47
CA ASN A 132 10.33 -8.98 13.16
C ASN A 132 10.52 -7.47 13.20
N ILE A 133 10.22 -6.81 14.34
CA ILE A 133 10.33 -5.34 14.53
C ILE A 133 11.78 -4.88 14.67
N GLY A 134 12.70 -5.81 14.94
CA GLY A 134 14.09 -5.47 15.20
C GLY A 134 14.27 -4.76 16.55
N ARG A 135 13.26 -4.84 17.44
CA ARG A 135 13.39 -4.50 18.86
C ARG A 135 13.73 -5.78 19.62
N ARG A 136 14.74 -5.72 20.48
CA ARG A 136 14.95 -6.77 21.49
C ARG A 136 13.94 -6.55 22.61
N ASP A 137 13.40 -7.63 23.17
CA ASP A 137 12.51 -7.51 24.32
C ASP A 137 13.25 -6.80 25.47
N GLY A 138 12.76 -5.64 25.91
CA GLY A 138 13.33 -4.88 27.05
C GLY A 138 14.00 -3.54 26.74
N GLU A 139 14.00 -3.07 25.49
CA GLU A 139 14.47 -1.72 25.07
C GLU A 139 13.34 -0.83 24.54
#